data_AF-A0A661KWA4-F1
#
_entry.id   AF-A0A661KWA4-F1
#
_cell.length_a   1.000
_cell.length_b   1.000
_cell.length_c   1.000
_cell.angle_alpha   90.00
_cell.angle_beta   90.00
_cell.angle_gamma   90.00
#
_symmetry.space_group_name_H-M   'P 1'
#
loop_
_entity.id
_entity.type
_entity.pdbx_description
1 polymer ?
#
loop_
_entity_poly.entity_id
_entity_poly.type
_entity_poly.pdbx_seq_one_letter_code
_entity_poly.pdbx_strand_id
1 'polypeptide(L)' 'MKLPKPRFKGELSLEEVIKKRRTVRSFLKKPLPLDYFAQLLWAGYGITEGFRRTVPSAGALYPMDLYAAIG' A
#
# COMPACT_ATOMS: atom_id res chain seq x y z
N MET A 1 -16.76 -2.84 3.95
CA MET A 1 -15.91 -4.04 4.07
C MET A 1 -14.90 -3.81 5.19
N LYS A 2 -14.62 -4.80 6.05
CA LYS A 2 -13.54 -4.70 7.04
C LYS A 2 -12.28 -5.30 6.44
N LEU A 3 -11.17 -4.57 6.47
CA LEU A 3 -9.86 -5.04 6.04
C LEU A 3 -9.01 -5.47 7.24
N PRO A 4 -8.14 -6.47 7.07
CA PRO A 4 -7.17 -6.86 8.07
C PRO A 4 -6.18 -5.71 8.36
N LYS A 5 -5.57 -5.72 9.55
CA LYS A 5 -4.55 -4.73 9.91
C LYS A 5 -3.29 -4.94 9.05
N PRO A 6 -2.62 -3.86 8.61
CA PRO A 6 -1.36 -3.98 7.88
C PRO A 6 -0.25 -4.50 8.79
N ARG A 7 0.78 -5.08 8.18
CA ARG A 7 2.02 -5.52 8.83
C ARG A 7 3.06 -4.41 8.73
N PHE A 8 3.64 -4.03 9.87
CA PHE A 8 4.66 -2.96 9.92
C PHE A 8 6.10 -3.48 9.81
N LYS A 9 6.31 -4.79 9.98
CA LYS A 9 7.61 -5.45 9.79
C LYS A 9 7.59 -6.17 8.44
N GLY A 10 8.45 -5.72 7.52
CA GLY A 10 8.66 -6.35 6.22
C GLY A 10 9.61 -7.56 6.30
N GLU A 11 9.58 -8.38 5.25
CA GLU A 11 10.46 -9.54 5.07
C GLU A 11 11.73 -9.19 4.27
N LEU A 12 11.69 -8.10 3.51
CA LEU A 12 12.80 -7.59 2.70
C LEU A 12 13.24 -6.23 3.22
N SER A 13 14.52 -5.91 3.05
CA SER A 13 15.02 -4.56 3.33
C SER A 13 14.48 -3.56 2.30
N LEU A 14 14.47 -2.27 2.65
CA LEU A 14 14.05 -1.22 1.74
C LEU A 14 14.94 -1.18 0.48
N GLU A 15 16.25 -1.34 0.66
CA GLU A 15 17.27 -1.36 -0.39
C GLU A 15 17.04 -2.51 -1.37
N GLU A 16 16.71 -3.70 -0.86
CA GLU A 16 16.39 -4.85 -1.71
C GLU A 16 15.14 -4.61 -2.55
N VAL A 17 14.09 -4.02 -1.95
CA VAL A 17 12.85 -3.69 -2.65
C VAL A 17 13.10 -2.67 -3.75
N ILE A 18 13.85 -1.60 -3.46
CA ILE A 18 14.21 -0.57 -4.44
C ILE A 18 15.00 -1.19 -5.61
N LYS A 19 15.98 -2.05 -5.32
CA LYS A 19 16.80 -2.74 -6.34
C LYS A 19 15.97 -3.68 -7.22
N LYS A 20 15.05 -4.43 -6.62
CA LYS A 20 14.20 -5.43 -7.29
C LYS A 20 13.01 -4.81 -8.04
N ARG A 21 12.60 -3.58 -7.74
CA ARG A 21 11.40 -2.93 -8.32
C ARG A 21 11.44 -2.91 -9.86
N ARG A 22 10.39 -3.46 -10.49
CA ARG A 22 10.16 -3.42 -11.94
C ARG A 22 8.69 -3.12 -12.25
N THR A 23 8.40 -2.61 -13.43
CA THR A 23 7.02 -2.48 -13.92
C THR A 23 6.58 -3.81 -14.52
N VAL A 24 5.50 -4.39 -14.00
CA VAL A 24 4.92 -5.67 -14.46
C VAL A 24 3.57 -5.39 -15.12
N ARG A 25 3.29 -6.01 -16.28
CA ARG A 25 2.05 -5.80 -17.06
C ARG A 25 1.29 -7.09 -17.39
N SER A 26 1.77 -8.23 -16.91
CA SER A 26 1.10 -9.52 -17.05
C SER A 26 0.88 -10.11 -15.66
N PHE A 27 -0.36 -10.50 -15.36
CA PHE A 27 -0.79 -10.91 -14.03
C PHE A 27 -1.48 -12.27 -14.07
N LEU A 28 -1.38 -13.00 -12.96
CA LEU A 28 -2.16 -14.23 -12.79
C LEU A 28 -3.64 -13.90 -12.63
N LYS A 29 -4.52 -14.81 -13.05
CA LYS A 29 -5.97 -14.72 -12.81
C LYS A 29 -6.36 -14.99 -11.34
N LYS A 30 -5.38 -15.30 -10.48
CA LYS A 30 -5.62 -15.60 -9.07
C LYS A 30 -5.98 -14.31 -8.32
N PRO A 31 -7.07 -14.28 -7.55
CA PRO A 31 -7.41 -13.12 -6.72
C PRO A 31 -6.31 -12.77 -5.72
N LEU A 32 -6.18 -11.48 -5.42
CA LEU A 32 -5.25 -11.01 -4.40
C LEU A 32 -5.80 -11.33 -3.00
N PRO A 33 -5.02 -11.99 -2.11
CA PRO A 33 -5.39 -12.16 -0.71
C PRO A 33 -5.70 -10.82 -0.02
N LEU A 34 -6.70 -10.82 0.87
CA LEU A 34 -7.14 -9.61 1.56
C LEU A 34 -6.04 -8.93 2.40
N ASP A 35 -5.13 -9.70 3.00
CA ASP A 35 -4.00 -9.15 3.75
C ASP A 35 -3.06 -8.34 2.85
N TYR A 36 -2.78 -8.83 1.63
CA TYR A 36 -1.97 -8.11 0.66
C TYR A 36 -2.71 -6.89 0.11
N PHE A 37 -4.02 -7.01 -0.11
CA PHE A 37 -4.84 -5.88 -0.53
C PHE A 37 -4.83 -4.75 0.52
N ALA A 38 -5.05 -5.09 1.80
CA ALA A 38 -4.97 -4.14 2.91
C ALA A 38 -3.58 -3.53 3.04
N GLN A 39 -2.52 -4.34 2.89
CA GLN A 39 -1.14 -3.87 2.92
C GLN A 39 -0.85 -2.86 1.80
N LEU A 40 -1.33 -3.11 0.58
CA LEU A 40 -1.13 -2.20 -0.56
C LEU A 40 -1.83 -0.85 -0.33
N LEU A 41 -3.08 -0.87 0.13
CA LEU A 41 -3.82 0.36 0.44
C LEU A 41 -3.16 1.16 1.56
N TRP A 42 -2.71 0.47 2.62
CA TRP A 42 -1.99 1.13 3.70
C TRP A 42 -0.65 1.69 3.20
N ALA A 43 0.13 0.93 2.43
CA ALA A 43 1.41 1.42 1.90
C ALA A 43 1.22 2.64 1.00
N GLY A 44 0.17 2.67 0.17
CA GLY A 44 -0.11 3.75 -0.76
C GLY A 44 -0.60 5.05 -0.12
N TYR A 45 -1.52 4.97 0.85
CA TYR A 45 -2.11 6.17 1.48
C TYR A 45 -2.70 5.91 2.88
N GLY A 46 -2.16 4.93 3.60
CA GLY A 46 -2.61 4.53 4.94
C GLY A 46 -2.20 5.51 6.03
N ILE A 47 -2.83 5.39 7.20
CA ILE A 47 -2.49 6.19 8.39
C ILE A 47 -1.30 5.56 9.12
N THR A 48 -0.33 6.39 9.52
CA THR A 48 0.82 5.99 10.35
C THR A 48 0.67 6.46 11.80
N GLU A 49 0.22 7.69 12.01
CA GLU A 49 0.05 8.28 13.34
C GLU A 49 -0.98 9.42 13.33
N GLY A 50 -2.04 9.32 14.14
CA GLY A 50 -3.13 10.30 14.14
C GLY A 50 -3.80 10.39 12.77
N PHE A 51 -3.66 11.54 12.10
CA PHE A 51 -4.14 11.75 10.72
C PHE A 51 -3.02 11.67 9.67
N ARG A 52 -1.76 11.48 10.08
CA ARG A 52 -0.62 11.44 9.18
C ARG A 52 -0.63 10.19 8.33
N ARG A 53 -0.22 10.33 7.06
CA ARG A 53 -0.24 9.27 6.06
C ARG A 53 1.14 8.64 5.85
N THR A 54 1.19 7.47 5.22
CA THR A 54 2.42 6.81 4.76
C THR A 54 3.20 7.63 3.72
N VAL A 55 2.53 8.57 3.06
CA VAL A 55 3.14 9.50 2.10
C VAL A 55 3.21 10.91 2.67
N PRO A 56 4.26 11.69 2.35
CA PRO A 56 4.31 13.09 2.69
C PRO A 56 3.31 13.90 1.84
N SER A 57 2.86 15.03 2.37
CA SER A 57 1.99 15.97 1.65
C SER A 57 2.25 17.38 2.15
N ALA A 58 2.24 18.36 1.24
CA ALA A 58 2.45 19.77 1.58
C ALA A 58 1.41 20.22 2.63
N GLY A 59 1.89 20.76 3.75
CA GLY A 59 1.03 21.17 4.87
C GLY A 59 0.24 20.06 5.55
N ALA A 60 0.57 18.78 5.30
CA ALA A 60 -0.21 17.62 5.75
C ALA A 60 -1.70 17.69 5.33
N LEU A 61 -1.98 18.31 4.19
CA LEU A 61 -3.34 18.53 3.69
C LEU A 61 -3.96 17.28 3.05
N TYR A 62 -3.12 16.37 2.54
CA TYR A 62 -3.54 15.09 1.97
C TYR A 62 -4.68 15.21 0.94
N PRO A 63 -4.51 15.99 -0.16
CA PRO A 63 -5.59 16.33 -1.09
C PRO A 63 -5.96 15.18 -2.05
N MET A 64 -5.37 13.99 -1.90
CA MET A 64 -5.57 12.86 -2.81
C MET A 64 -6.41 11.78 -2.15
N ASP A 65 -7.24 11.13 -2.96
CA ASP A 65 -7.98 9.93 -2.57
C ASP A 65 -7.42 8.69 -3.28
N LEU A 66 -7.43 7.55 -2.59
CA LEU A 66 -7.02 6.27 -3.14
C LEU A 66 -8.25 5.39 -3.37
N TYR A 67 -8.55 5.11 -4.64
CA TYR A 67 -9.63 4.21 -5.05
C TYR A 67 -9.06 2.87 -5.52
N ALA A 68 -9.77 1.79 -5.21
CA ALA A 68 -9.48 0.45 -5.73
C ALA A 68 -10.66 -0.04 -6.59
N ALA A 69 -10.40 -0.22 -7.89
CA ALA A 69 -11.35 -0.86 -8.79
C ALA A 69 -11.18 -2.38 -8.69
N ILE A 70 -12.28 -3.09 -8.40
CA ILE A 70 -12.33 -4.54 -8.25
C ILE A 70 -13.29 -5.12 -9.29
N GLY A 71 -13.01 -6.33 -9.76
CA GLY A 71 -13.80 -7.05 -10.75
C GLY A 71 -13.83 -8.55 -10.48
#